data_AF-A0A4R1AN60-F1
#
_entry.id   AF-A0A4R1AN60-F1
#
_cell.length_a   1.000
_cell.length_b   1.000
_cell.length_c   1.000
_cell.angle_alpha   90.00
_cell.angle_beta   90.00
_cell.angle_gamma   90.00
#
_symmetry.space_group_name_H-M   'P 1'
#
loop_
_entity.id
_entity.type
_entity.pdbx_description
1 polymer ?
#
loop_
_entity_poly.entity_id
_entity_poly.type
_entity_poly.pdbx_seq_one_letter_code
_entity_poly.pdbx_strand_id
1 'polypeptide(L)'
;MPKKRISWKEVYITFGVIGYIVWMVDMTIAAPFDLFDIGNPQKEGLPEITLFGIIPSCLSVIYLNLYEKNRKWFLVILFFILSLTLEWLTTKVGLMKHWNILWSSPVHFIAYAFYLPWHLKFIRRN
;
A
#
# COMPACT_ATOMS: atom_id res chain seq x y z
N MET A 1 -25.58 -7.22 2.32
CA MET A 1 -24.50 -6.24 2.55
C MET A 1 -23.49 -6.86 3.50
N PRO A 2 -22.19 -6.97 3.17
CA PRO A 2 -21.23 -7.53 4.10
C PRO A 2 -21.11 -6.60 5.31
N LYS A 3 -21.21 -7.16 6.53
CA LYS A 3 -21.06 -6.41 7.77
C LYS A 3 -19.70 -5.69 7.74
N LYS A 4 -19.70 -4.35 7.74
CA LYS A 4 -18.47 -3.55 7.87
C LYS A 4 -17.72 -4.04 9.11
N ARG A 5 -16.50 -4.55 8.91
CA ARG A 5 -15.69 -5.08 10.02
C ARG A 5 -14.86 -4.01 10.71
N ILE A 6 -14.69 -2.87 10.05
CA ILE A 6 -13.94 -1.73 10.57
C ILE A 6 -14.81 -0.48 10.69
N SER A 7 -14.56 0.33 11.72
CA SER A 7 -15.23 1.60 12.00
C SER A 7 -14.63 2.75 11.17
N TRP A 8 -15.32 3.88 11.08
CA TRP A 8 -14.79 5.06 10.40
C TRP A 8 -13.50 5.58 11.04
N LYS A 9 -13.36 5.51 12.38
CA LYS A 9 -12.12 5.86 13.09
C LYS A 9 -10.95 4.99 12.59
N GLU A 10 -11.17 3.68 12.48
CA GLU A 10 -10.16 2.74 11.98
C GLU A 10 -9.80 3.01 10.53
N VAL A 11 -10.78 3.36 9.68
CA VAL A 11 -10.55 3.76 8.29
C VAL A 11 -9.66 4.99 8.20
N TYR A 12 -10.00 6.07 8.90
CA TYR A 12 -9.23 7.33 8.85
C TYR A 12 -7.80 7.14 9.37
N ILE A 13 -7.62 6.41 10.47
CA ILE A 13 -6.29 6.14 11.03
C ILE A 13 -5.47 5.26 10.06
N THR A 14 -6.06 4.18 9.54
CA THR A 14 -5.36 3.30 8.59
C THR A 14 -4.94 4.07 7.35
N PHE A 15 -5.85 4.85 6.77
CA PHE A 15 -5.57 5.63 5.56
C PHE A 15 -4.43 6.63 5.80
N GLY A 16 -4.48 7.39 6.90
CA GLY A 16 -3.44 8.36 7.23
C GLY A 16 -2.08 7.71 7.51
N VAL A 17 -2.06 6.64 8.32
CA VAL A 17 -0.81 5.97 8.72
C VAL A 17 -0.13 5.29 7.52
N ILE A 18 -0.89 4.55 6.71
CA ILE A 18 -0.32 3.86 5.55
C ILE A 18 0.19 4.88 4.53
N GLY A 19 -0.62 5.89 4.20
CA GLY A 19 -0.24 6.92 3.23
C GLY A 19 1.01 7.66 3.67
N TYR A 20 1.10 8.01 4.97
CA TYR A 20 2.27 8.66 5.53
C TYR A 20 3.53 7.78 5.47
N ILE A 21 3.43 6.50 5.84
CA ILE A 21 4.59 5.59 5.83
C ILE A 21 5.14 5.43 4.42
N VAL A 22 4.28 5.15 3.45
CA VAL A 22 4.72 4.94 2.06
C VAL A 22 5.31 6.22 1.49
N TRP A 23 4.67 7.37 1.71
CA TRP A 23 5.20 8.67 1.29
C TRP A 23 6.54 9.01 1.96
N MET A 24 6.72 8.70 3.25
CA MET A 24 7.99 8.89 3.94
C MET A 24 9.09 8.00 3.35
N VAL A 25 8.80 6.73 3.06
CA VAL A 25 9.75 5.82 2.41
C VAL A 25 10.16 6.35 1.04
N ASP A 26 9.19 6.83 0.27
CA ASP A 26 9.43 7.43 -1.05
C ASP A 26 10.36 8.64 -0.96
N MET A 27 10.03 9.61 -0.10
CA MET A 27 10.79 10.85 0.08
C MET A 27 12.19 10.66 0.69
N THR A 28 12.39 9.64 1.54
CA THR A 28 13.66 9.45 2.27
C THR A 28 14.57 8.39 1.66
N ILE A 29 14.01 7.45 0.91
CA ILE A 29 14.75 6.32 0.34
C ILE A 29 14.62 6.31 -1.18
N ALA A 30 13.41 6.34 -1.74
CA ALA A 30 13.26 6.18 -3.19
C ALA A 30 13.80 7.39 -3.97
N ALA A 31 13.43 8.61 -3.57
CA ALA A 31 13.87 9.82 -4.25
C ALA A 31 15.38 10.11 -4.08
N PRO A 32 15.99 10.03 -2.88
CA PRO A 32 17.42 10.36 -2.72
C PRO A 32 18.37 9.33 -3.33
N PHE A 33 17.95 8.07 -3.44
CA PHE A 33 18.74 7.00 -4.05
C PHE A 33 18.39 6.76 -5.52
N ASP A 34 17.55 7.62 -6.11
CA ASP A 34 17.09 7.54 -7.50
C ASP A 34 16.64 6.12 -7.86
N LEU A 35 15.83 5.52 -6.98
CA LEU A 35 15.47 4.12 -7.13
C LEU A 35 14.59 3.94 -8.38
N PHE A 36 13.68 4.90 -8.68
CA PHE A 36 12.81 4.91 -9.88
C PHE A 36 12.64 6.33 -10.42
N ASP A 37 12.68 6.48 -11.74
CA ASP A 37 12.22 7.72 -12.40
C ASP A 37 10.69 7.74 -12.43
N ILE A 38 10.10 8.74 -11.77
CA ILE A 38 8.64 8.95 -11.75
C ILE A 38 8.25 10.01 -12.77
N GLY A 39 8.03 9.58 -14.02
CA GLY A 39 7.57 10.48 -15.09
C GLY A 39 8.53 11.62 -15.44
N ASN A 40 8.00 12.72 -15.98
CA ASN A 40 8.79 13.90 -16.38
C ASN A 40 9.10 14.74 -15.13
N PRO A 41 10.36 15.11 -14.83
CA PRO A 41 10.76 15.82 -13.61
C PRO A 41 10.03 17.15 -13.34
N GLN A 42 9.34 17.70 -14.35
CA GLN A 42 8.49 18.90 -14.19
C GLN A 42 7.06 18.62 -13.67
N LYS A 43 6.69 17.35 -13.46
CA LYS A 43 5.36 16.92 -12.97
C LYS A 43 5.45 16.03 -11.71
N GLU A 44 6.56 16.11 -10.99
CA GLU A 44 6.76 15.46 -9.68
C GLU A 44 5.69 15.99 -8.69
N GLY A 45 5.18 15.11 -7.83
CA GLY A 45 4.15 15.45 -6.83
C GLY A 45 2.78 14.78 -7.01
N LEU A 46 1.96 15.17 -8.00
CA LEU A 46 0.58 14.67 -8.10
C LEU A 46 0.47 13.16 -8.43
N PRO A 47 1.24 12.62 -9.41
CA PRO A 47 1.25 11.19 -9.68
C PRO A 47 1.79 10.39 -8.50
N GLU A 48 2.80 10.90 -7.80
CA GLU A 48 3.45 10.24 -6.66
C GLU A 48 2.50 10.10 -5.47
N ILE A 49 1.85 11.19 -5.08
CA ILE A 49 0.90 11.20 -3.96
C ILE A 49 -0.26 10.24 -4.24
N THR A 50 -0.73 10.16 -5.49
CA THR A 50 -1.82 9.24 -5.85
C THR A 50 -1.35 7.78 -5.85
N LEU A 51 -0.20 7.48 -6.46
CA LEU A 51 0.37 6.13 -6.60
C LEU A 51 0.84 5.54 -5.28
N PHE A 52 1.57 6.33 -4.50
CA PHE A 52 2.24 5.88 -3.28
C PHE A 52 1.50 6.31 -2.01
N GLY A 53 0.68 7.35 -2.06
CA GLY A 53 -0.14 7.77 -0.92
C GLY A 53 -1.52 7.13 -0.94
N ILE A 54 -2.29 7.35 -2.00
CA ILE A 54 -3.73 7.04 -2.03
C ILE A 54 -4.01 5.56 -2.30
N ILE A 55 -3.40 4.97 -3.34
CA ILE A 55 -3.67 3.57 -3.72
C ILE A 55 -3.34 2.59 -2.59
N PRO A 56 -2.14 2.57 -1.98
CA PRO A 56 -1.82 1.62 -0.92
C PRO A 56 -2.67 1.83 0.34
N SER A 57 -3.05 3.07 0.63
CA SER A 57 -3.96 3.40 1.74
C SER A 57 -5.35 2.84 1.50
N CYS A 58 -5.91 3.03 0.30
CA CYS A 58 -7.18 2.44 -0.10
C CYS A 58 -7.15 0.91 -0.03
N LEU A 59 -6.12 0.27 -0.59
CA LEU A 59 -5.97 -1.19 -0.56
C LEU A 59 -5.90 -1.72 0.87
N SER A 60 -5.17 -1.03 1.75
CA SER A 60 -5.05 -1.38 3.17
C SER A 60 -6.40 -1.32 3.89
N VAL A 61 -7.19 -0.28 3.64
CA VAL A 61 -8.55 -0.14 4.20
C VAL A 61 -9.47 -1.25 3.69
N ILE A 62 -9.46 -1.55 2.40
CA ILE A 62 -10.29 -2.61 1.81
C ILE A 62 -9.87 -3.97 2.37
N TYR A 63 -8.56 -4.25 2.45
CA TYR A 63 -8.02 -5.47 3.04
C TYR A 63 -8.53 -5.65 4.47
N LEU A 64 -8.40 -4.61 5.32
CA LEU A 64 -8.83 -4.67 6.72
C LEU A 64 -10.34 -4.81 6.87
N ASN A 65 -11.13 -4.22 5.97
CA ASN A 65 -12.58 -4.37 5.99
C ASN A 65 -13.04 -5.80 5.60
N LEU A 66 -12.29 -6.47 4.72
CA LEU A 66 -12.53 -7.86 4.35
C LEU A 66 -11.85 -8.86 5.27
N TYR A 67 -10.95 -8.40 6.14
CA TYR A 67 -10.08 -9.24 6.95
C TYR A 67 -10.85 -10.21 7.85
N GLU A 68 -10.56 -11.50 7.65
CA GLU A 68 -11.10 -12.58 8.45
C GLU A 68 -10.01 -13.58 8.81
N LYS A 69 -9.89 -13.91 10.10
CA LYS A 69 -8.80 -14.76 10.60
C LYS A 69 -8.76 -16.13 9.91
N ASN A 70 -9.92 -16.72 9.61
CA ASN A 70 -10.04 -18.01 8.94
C ASN A 70 -9.60 -17.97 7.46
N ARG A 71 -9.70 -16.81 6.81
CA ARG A 71 -9.34 -16.61 5.39
C ARG A 71 -8.13 -15.68 5.22
N LYS A 72 -7.33 -15.52 6.28
CA LYS A 72 -6.18 -14.60 6.31
C LYS A 72 -5.27 -14.82 5.12
N TRP A 73 -4.78 -16.03 4.94
CA TRP A 73 -3.79 -16.34 3.90
C TRP A 73 -4.33 -16.16 2.49
N PHE A 74 -5.60 -16.50 2.28
CA PHE A 74 -6.29 -16.23 1.01
C PHE A 74 -6.31 -14.72 0.70
N LEU A 75 -6.70 -13.88 1.68
CA LEU A 75 -6.71 -12.43 1.50
C LEU A 75 -5.32 -11.84 1.33
N VAL A 76 -4.32 -12.36 2.06
CA VAL A 76 -2.91 -11.93 1.90
C VAL A 76 -2.44 -12.20 0.47
N ILE A 77 -2.64 -13.41 -0.04
CA ILE A 77 -2.23 -13.79 -1.41
C ILE A 77 -3.00 -12.95 -2.44
N LEU A 78 -4.31 -12.77 -2.26
CA LEU A 78 -5.14 -11.99 -3.18
C LEU A 78 -4.66 -10.53 -3.27
N PHE A 79 -4.47 -9.85 -2.14
CA PHE A 79 -4.04 -8.46 -2.12
C PHE A 79 -2.57 -8.29 -2.48
N PHE A 80 -1.73 -9.29 -2.20
CA PHE A 80 -0.36 -9.35 -2.67
C PHE A 80 -0.30 -9.37 -4.19
N ILE A 81 -0.99 -10.30 -4.85
CA ILE A 81 -1.07 -10.39 -6.31
C ILE A 81 -1.68 -9.12 -6.89
N LEU A 82 -2.74 -8.59 -6.29
CA LEU A 82 -3.38 -7.34 -6.73
C LEU A 82 -2.40 -6.16 -6.69
N SER A 83 -1.61 -6.03 -5.63
CA SER A 83 -0.65 -4.94 -5.48
C SER A 83 0.50 -5.07 -6.48
N LEU A 84 1.04 -6.28 -6.68
CA LEU A 84 2.04 -6.54 -7.71
C LEU A 84 1.50 -6.28 -9.13
N THR A 85 0.22 -6.55 -9.37
CA THR A 85 -0.41 -6.28 -10.67
C THR A 85 -0.54 -4.78 -10.92
N LEU A 86 -0.91 -4.02 -9.88
CA LEU A 86 -0.97 -2.55 -9.96
C LEU A 86 0.42 -1.95 -10.19
N GLU A 87 1.42 -2.43 -9.48
CA GLU A 87 2.82 -2.02 -9.66
C GLU A 87 3.36 -2.41 -11.05
N TRP A 88 2.99 -3.58 -11.55
CA TRP A 88 3.32 -3.94 -12.93
C TRP A 88 2.64 -3.00 -13.94
N LEU A 89 1.38 -2.61 -13.70
CA LEU A 89 0.67 -1.66 -14.56
C LEU A 89 1.36 -0.29 -14.57
N THR A 90 1.88 0.19 -13.43
CA THR A 90 2.58 1.49 -13.36
C THR A 90 3.89 1.48 -14.14
N THR A 91 4.62 0.36 -14.14
CA THR A 91 5.80 0.20 -15.01
C THR A 91 5.41 0.15 -16.50
N LYS A 92 4.30 -0.50 -16.86
CA LYS A 92 3.81 -0.57 -18.25
C LYS A 92 3.32 0.76 -18.80
N VAL A 93 2.68 1.58 -17.97
CA VAL A 93 2.24 2.93 -18.34
C VAL A 93 3.42 3.91 -18.41
N GLY A 94 4.62 3.48 -18.03
CA GLY A 94 5.84 4.28 -18.07
C GLY A 94 5.94 5.31 -16.95
N LEU A 95 5.14 5.13 -15.88
CA LEU A 95 5.15 5.98 -14.70
C LEU A 95 6.32 5.65 -13.77
N MET A 96 6.74 4.39 -13.70
CA MET A 96 7.96 3.96 -13.03
C MET A 96 8.90 3.33 -14.04
N LYS A 97 10.06 3.94 -14.29
CA LYS A 97 11.13 3.30 -15.08
C LYS A 97 12.17 2.66 -14.17
N HIS A 98 12.82 1.61 -14.68
CA HIS A 98 13.94 0.90 -14.03
C HIS A 98 13.65 0.19 -12.69
N TRP A 99 12.40 0.15 -12.22
CA TRP A 99 12.06 -0.58 -11.00
C TRP A 99 11.94 -2.09 -11.21
N ASN A 100 12.45 -2.86 -10.25
CA ASN A 100 12.30 -4.31 -10.22
C ASN A 100 11.27 -4.69 -9.15
N ILE A 101 10.10 -5.14 -9.62
CA ILE A 101 8.91 -5.56 -8.85
C ILE A 101 9.24 -6.63 -7.78
N LEU A 102 10.36 -7.34 -7.94
CA LEU A 102 10.84 -8.31 -6.96
C LEU A 102 11.23 -7.64 -5.62
N TRP A 103 11.71 -6.40 -5.60
CA TRP A 103 12.06 -5.70 -4.36
C TRP A 103 10.84 -5.33 -3.52
N SER A 104 9.72 -4.99 -4.18
CA SER A 104 8.46 -4.69 -3.52
C SER A 104 7.72 -5.93 -3.03
N SER A 105 8.06 -7.12 -3.53
CA SER A 105 7.37 -8.35 -3.18
C SER A 105 7.46 -8.67 -1.66
N PRO A 106 8.64 -8.65 -1.02
CA PRO A 106 8.73 -8.79 0.43
C PRO A 106 7.94 -7.73 1.19
N VAL A 107 7.97 -6.48 0.73
CA VAL A 107 7.30 -5.34 1.39
C VAL A 107 5.80 -5.53 1.41
N HIS A 108 5.19 -5.82 0.25
CA HIS A 108 3.74 -6.09 0.15
C HIS A 108 3.35 -7.31 0.99
N PHE A 109 4.12 -8.39 0.92
CA PHE A 109 3.83 -9.59 1.70
C PHE A 109 3.85 -9.30 3.21
N ILE A 110 4.88 -8.61 3.70
CA ILE A 110 5.00 -8.25 5.13
C ILE A 110 3.87 -7.30 5.54
N ALA A 111 3.53 -6.33 4.69
CA ALA A 111 2.46 -5.37 4.95
C ALA A 111 1.12 -6.06 5.19
N TYR A 112 0.70 -6.94 4.27
CA TYR A 112 -0.58 -7.65 4.39
C TYR A 112 -0.55 -8.78 5.42
N ALA A 113 0.55 -9.54 5.52
CA ALA A 113 0.61 -10.70 6.40
C ALA A 113 0.77 -10.33 7.88
N PHE A 114 1.50 -9.26 8.19
CA PHE A 114 1.90 -8.93 9.56
C PHE A 114 1.50 -7.51 9.98
N TYR A 115 1.88 -6.49 9.20
CA TYR A 115 1.71 -5.10 9.61
C TYR A 115 0.24 -4.71 9.77
N LEU A 116 -0.59 -4.91 8.74
CA LEU A 116 -2.00 -4.52 8.76
C LEU A 116 -2.81 -5.23 9.85
N PRO A 117 -2.70 -6.57 10.03
CA PRO A 117 -3.35 -7.26 11.14
C PRO A 117 -2.90 -6.77 12.51
N TRP A 118 -1.62 -6.41 12.67
CA TRP A 118 -1.09 -5.84 13.91
C TRP A 118 -1.61 -4.43 14.14
N HIS A 119 -1.57 -3.57 13.12
CA HIS A 119 -2.05 -2.20 13.14
C HIS A 119 -3.53 -2.12 13.57
N LEU A 120 -4.39 -2.97 13.00
CA LEU A 120 -5.80 -3.03 13.40
C LEU A 120 -5.99 -3.45 14.86
N LYS A 121 -5.20 -4.41 15.35
CA LYS A 121 -5.23 -4.80 16.78
C LYS A 121 -4.77 -3.67 17.68
N PHE A 122 -3.77 -2.90 17.26
CA PHE A 122 -3.26 -1.75 17.99
C PHE A 122 -4.32 -0.66 18.11
N ILE A 123 -4.98 -0.28 17.01
CA ILE A 123 -6.07 0.72 17.03
C ILE A 123 -7.23 0.28 17.94
N ARG A 124 -7.54 -1.02 18.00
CA ARG A 124 -8.64 -1.55 18.83
C ARG A 124 -8.32 -1.65 20.31
N ARG A 125 -7.03 -1.67 20.66
CA ARG A 125 -6.58 -1.79 22.05
C ARG A 125 -6.59 -0.43 22.78
N ASN A 126 -6.61 0.67 22.03
CA ASN A 126 -6.65 2.06 22.51
C ASN A 126 -7.97 2.75 22.19
#